data_AF-A0A857VE72-F1
#
_entry.id   AF-A0A857VE72-F1
#
_cell.length_a   1.000
_cell.length_b   1.000
_cell.length_c   1.000
_cell.angle_alpha   90.00
_cell.angle_beta   90.00
_cell.angle_gamma   90.00
#
_symmetry.space_group_name_H-M   'P 1'
#
loop_
_entity.id
_entity.type
_entity.pdbx_description
1 polymer ?
#
loop_
_entity_poly.entity_id
_entity_poly.type
_entity_poly.pdbx_seq_one_letter_code
_entity_poly.pdbx_strand_id
1 'polypeptide(L)'
;MKIRSTTPVSTSRATRAALVAVSAVVLGAGVFQLGPHVFARDYEAEINALNQQAQQAQNEANRLGTMAATLEEELGRINAQIDSIRTEIAKSQQKHDALVAEIAKNKLAIEKNRKVMGKILSDIYLDDQISPLEMLASSKSIGDYVDKQEQRSSLRSSLNDKIKEIKALQAKLEENKKSVENVLKDQKAQQTQLASKQAEQAKLVNDTKNDQNAYAALATQRNNQAAKLREEQAAANRRALGGVSIPGGIPGGGGYPGVWANAPLDAYVDPWGLYTRECVSYVAWKIHSTGRFVPHFGGAGNANQWPSTAARYGIQSGSTPKAGAAAVMNVGYYGHVMYVESVNGDGTITVSDYNLAWDGLYRKYTRLASGLTYVYF
;
A
#
# COMPACT_ATOMS: atom_id res chain seq x y z
N MET A 1 -44.83 42.43 -3.71
CA MET A 1 -44.43 42.96 -2.38
C MET A 1 -43.89 41.81 -1.54
N LYS A 2 -42.61 41.89 -1.12
CA LYS A 2 -41.87 41.14 -0.06
C LYS A 2 -41.79 39.60 -0.20
N ILE A 3 -40.67 38.92 -0.50
CA ILE A 3 -39.25 38.88 -0.03
C ILE A 3 -38.99 37.88 1.13
N ARG A 4 -37.98 36.98 0.89
CA ARG A 4 -37.11 36.17 1.79
C ARG A 4 -37.64 34.81 2.32
N SER A 5 -36.83 33.76 2.52
CA SER A 5 -35.43 33.41 2.17
C SER A 5 -35.10 32.00 2.70
N THR A 6 -34.26 31.26 1.95
CA THR A 6 -33.19 30.33 2.36
C THR A 6 -33.45 29.20 3.36
N THR A 7 -33.19 27.96 2.93
CA THR A 7 -32.08 27.16 3.47
C THR A 7 -31.54 26.20 2.41
N PRO A 8 -30.24 26.19 2.08
CA PRO A 8 -29.64 25.18 1.22
C PRO A 8 -29.34 23.92 2.03
N VAL A 9 -29.66 22.75 1.47
CA VAL A 9 -29.23 21.46 2.02
C VAL A 9 -27.72 21.36 1.83
N SER A 10 -27.00 21.54 2.94
CA SER A 10 -25.56 21.31 3.04
C SER A 10 -25.25 19.88 2.58
N THR A 11 -24.65 19.72 1.40
CA THR A 11 -24.05 18.45 1.00
C THR A 11 -22.69 18.39 1.69
N SER A 12 -22.59 17.60 2.76
CA SER A 12 -21.32 17.29 3.41
C SER A 12 -20.44 16.50 2.42
N ARG A 13 -19.66 17.23 1.62
CA ARG A 13 -18.54 16.68 0.84
C ARG A 13 -17.38 16.18 1.72
N ALA A 14 -17.56 16.13 3.04
CA ALA A 14 -16.53 15.77 4.01
C ALA A 14 -16.47 14.25 4.34
N THR A 15 -17.42 13.43 3.90
CA THR A 15 -17.47 12.01 4.34
C THR A 15 -16.95 11.01 3.28
N ARG A 16 -16.51 11.45 2.09
CA ARG A 16 -16.03 10.55 1.02
C ARG A 16 -14.57 10.73 0.61
N ALA A 17 -13.78 11.47 1.38
CA ALA A 17 -12.37 11.74 1.08
C ALA A 17 -11.41 11.39 2.25
N ALA A 18 -11.85 10.54 3.19
CA ALA A 18 -11.07 10.24 4.41
C ALA A 18 -10.26 8.92 4.35
N LEU A 19 -10.35 8.13 3.26
CA LEU A 19 -9.73 6.80 3.23
C LEU A 19 -8.44 6.68 2.39
N VAL A 20 -8.03 7.72 1.65
CA VAL A 20 -6.81 7.66 0.83
C VAL A 20 -5.94 8.88 1.08
N ALA A 21 -5.43 8.95 2.30
CA ALA A 21 -4.25 9.74 2.63
C ALA A 21 -3.42 8.92 3.63
N VAL A 22 -2.92 7.77 3.19
CA VAL A 22 -1.77 7.15 3.86
C VAL A 22 -0.57 7.98 3.41
N SER A 23 -0.35 9.06 4.14
CA SER A 23 0.80 9.93 3.97
C SER A 23 2.06 9.07 3.97
N ALA A 24 2.79 9.08 2.85
CA ALA A 24 4.16 8.59 2.77
C ALA A 24 5.04 9.46 3.68
N VAL A 25 4.99 9.21 4.98
CA VAL A 25 6.00 9.69 5.92
C VAL A 25 7.17 8.75 5.74
N VAL A 26 8.01 9.05 4.74
CA VAL A 26 9.40 8.62 4.74
C VAL A 26 10.03 9.28 5.96
N LEU A 27 10.01 8.58 7.11
CA LEU A 27 10.83 8.92 8.26
C LEU A 27 12.29 8.66 7.88
N GLY A 28 12.85 9.56 7.06
CA GLY A 28 14.24 9.92 7.16
C GLY A 28 14.43 10.62 8.49
N ALA A 29 14.51 9.85 9.58
CA ALA A 29 15.02 10.35 10.83
C ALA A 29 16.53 10.58 10.64
N GLY A 30 16.84 11.74 10.04
CA GLY A 30 18.14 12.35 10.18
C GLY A 30 18.42 12.49 11.66
N VAL A 31 19.53 11.92 12.09
CA VAL A 31 20.09 12.02 13.42
C VAL A 31 20.16 13.51 13.79
N PHE A 32 19.26 13.99 14.65
CA PHE A 32 19.40 15.30 15.27
C PHE A 32 20.58 15.22 16.25
N GLN A 33 21.72 15.76 15.82
CA GLN A 33 22.87 16.03 16.68
C GLN A 33 22.57 17.22 17.61
N LEU A 34 22.55 16.96 18.92
CA LEU A 34 22.67 18.00 19.95
C LEU A 34 23.81 17.61 20.91
N GLY A 35 24.92 18.36 20.85
CA GLY A 35 25.92 18.52 21.93
C GLY A 35 26.94 17.38 22.16
N PRO A 36 28.21 17.68 22.50
CA PRO A 36 29.25 16.68 22.73
C PRO A 36 29.17 16.16 24.17
N HIS A 37 28.21 15.30 24.44
CA HIS A 37 28.38 14.27 25.45
C HIS A 37 28.58 12.97 24.70
N VAL A 38 29.84 12.52 24.62
CA VAL A 38 30.19 11.23 24.04
C VAL A 38 29.68 10.14 24.99
N PHE A 39 28.37 9.90 24.94
CA PHE A 39 27.77 8.71 25.51
C PHE A 39 28.28 7.52 24.71
N ALA A 40 28.70 6.46 25.40
CA ALA A 40 29.02 5.19 24.75
C ALA A 40 27.79 4.79 23.94
N ARG A 41 27.96 4.63 22.61
CA ARG A 41 26.89 4.17 21.72
C ARG A 41 26.34 2.86 22.28
N ASP A 42 25.09 2.90 22.72
CA ASP A 42 24.39 1.76 23.31
C ASP A 42 23.85 0.90 22.17
N TYR A 43 24.65 -0.07 21.74
CA TYR A 43 24.31 -0.95 20.63
C TYR A 43 23.17 -1.93 21.00
N GLU A 44 22.96 -2.22 22.28
CA GLU A 44 21.80 -2.98 22.76
C GLU A 44 20.53 -2.18 22.49
N ALA A 45 20.57 -0.87 22.79
CA ALA A 45 19.54 0.05 22.37
C ALA A 45 19.42 0.15 20.82
N GLU A 46 20.51 0.01 20.07
CA GLU A 46 20.49 0.00 18.59
C GLU A 46 19.81 -1.26 18.03
N ILE A 47 20.14 -2.47 18.51
CA ILE A 47 19.48 -3.72 18.10
C ILE A 47 18.02 -3.72 18.53
N ASN A 48 17.72 -3.26 19.74
CA ASN A 48 16.34 -3.12 20.21
C ASN A 48 15.56 -2.09 19.40
N ALA A 49 16.18 -0.97 19.02
CA ALA A 49 15.57 0.01 18.12
C ALA A 49 15.34 -0.58 16.72
N LEU A 50 16.27 -1.35 16.15
CA LEU A 50 16.09 -2.03 14.86
C LEU A 50 14.94 -3.05 14.93
N ASN A 51 14.87 -3.85 15.99
CA ASN A 51 13.78 -4.81 16.21
C ASN A 51 12.44 -4.09 16.39
N GLN A 52 12.39 -2.99 17.14
CA GLN A 52 11.19 -2.20 17.34
C GLN A 52 10.73 -1.54 16.02
N GLN A 53 11.66 -1.01 15.22
CA GLN A 53 11.38 -0.49 13.89
C GLN A 53 10.85 -1.58 12.95
N ALA A 54 11.44 -2.79 12.99
CA ALA A 54 10.96 -3.93 12.21
C ALA A 54 9.54 -4.33 12.61
N GLN A 55 9.25 -4.39 13.92
CA GLN A 55 7.91 -4.69 14.43
C GLN A 55 6.88 -3.63 14.03
N GLN A 56 7.25 -2.34 14.13
CA GLN A 56 6.38 -1.24 13.70
C GLN A 56 6.09 -1.32 12.19
N ALA A 57 7.11 -1.55 11.37
CA ALA A 57 6.94 -1.72 9.92
C ALA A 57 6.08 -2.95 9.59
N GLN A 58 6.25 -4.06 10.32
CA GLN A 58 5.43 -5.27 10.13
C GLN A 58 3.98 -5.04 10.53
N ASN A 59 3.74 -4.34 11.65
CA ASN A 59 2.39 -3.99 12.07
C ASN A 59 1.70 -3.10 11.03
N GLU A 60 2.43 -2.15 10.44
CA GLU A 60 1.89 -1.29 9.38
C GLU A 60 1.62 -2.08 8.09
N ALA A 61 2.50 -2.99 7.68
CA ALA A 61 2.25 -3.89 6.56
C ALA A 61 0.99 -4.76 6.78
N ASN A 62 0.80 -5.27 8.00
CA ASN A 62 -0.39 -6.04 8.38
C ASN A 62 -1.66 -5.18 8.38
N ARG A 63 -1.56 -3.94 8.87
CA ARG A 63 -2.64 -2.95 8.85
C ARG A 63 -3.06 -2.65 7.41
N LEU A 64 -2.10 -2.38 6.52
CA LEU A 64 -2.35 -2.15 5.09
C LEU A 64 -2.93 -3.39 4.41
N GLY A 65 -2.48 -4.60 4.77
CA GLY A 65 -3.07 -5.85 4.30
C GLY A 65 -4.53 -6.01 4.74
N THR A 66 -4.86 -5.61 5.97
CA THR A 66 -6.25 -5.62 6.48
C THR A 66 -7.09 -4.54 5.80
N MET A 67 -6.51 -3.35 5.56
CA MET A 67 -7.16 -2.30 4.79
C MET A 67 -7.44 -2.76 3.36
N ALA A 68 -6.53 -3.49 2.71
CA ALA A 68 -6.76 -4.07 1.40
C ALA A 68 -8.00 -4.98 1.36
N ALA A 69 -8.23 -5.75 2.43
CA ALA A 69 -9.46 -6.55 2.57
C ALA A 69 -10.72 -5.67 2.74
N THR A 70 -10.65 -4.57 3.48
CA THR A 70 -11.78 -3.62 3.58
C THR A 70 -12.01 -2.80 2.29
N LEU A 71 -10.96 -2.57 1.49
CA LEU A 71 -11.05 -1.92 0.18
C LEU A 71 -11.78 -2.79 -0.84
N GLU A 72 -11.99 -4.08 -0.57
CA GLU A 72 -12.77 -4.97 -1.42
C GLU A 72 -14.23 -4.50 -1.57
N GLU A 73 -14.81 -3.90 -0.52
CA GLU A 73 -16.16 -3.31 -0.60
C GLU A 73 -16.18 -2.05 -1.48
N GLU A 74 -15.16 -1.18 -1.35
CA GLU A 74 -15.00 0.03 -2.16
C GLU A 74 -14.79 -0.33 -3.64
N LEU A 75 -13.95 -1.35 -3.91
CA LEU A 75 -13.75 -1.92 -5.24
C LEU A 75 -15.04 -2.53 -5.79
N GLY A 76 -15.83 -3.20 -4.95
CA GLY A 76 -17.17 -3.69 -5.31
C GLY A 76 -18.09 -2.56 -5.77
N ARG A 77 -18.10 -1.42 -5.05
CA ARG A 77 -18.88 -0.24 -5.43
C ARG A 77 -18.39 0.38 -6.75
N ILE A 78 -17.08 0.50 -6.96
CA ILE A 78 -16.50 1.03 -8.20
C ILE A 78 -16.83 0.09 -9.38
N ASN A 79 -16.72 -1.23 -9.20
CA ASN A 79 -17.09 -2.22 -10.21
C ASN A 79 -18.57 -2.12 -10.59
N ALA A 80 -19.47 -2.02 -9.62
CA ALA A 80 -20.89 -1.81 -9.89
C ALA A 80 -21.15 -0.51 -10.69
N GLN A 81 -20.42 0.57 -10.40
CA GLN A 81 -20.49 1.81 -11.17
C GLN A 81 -19.97 1.64 -12.61
N ILE A 82 -18.85 0.92 -12.79
CA ILE A 82 -18.29 0.59 -14.11
C ILE A 82 -19.32 -0.19 -14.94
N ASP A 83 -19.95 -1.20 -14.35
CA ASP A 83 -20.95 -2.03 -15.05
C ASP A 83 -22.22 -1.25 -15.38
N SER A 84 -22.64 -0.33 -14.49
CA SER A 84 -23.72 0.61 -14.77
C SER A 84 -23.38 1.52 -15.97
N ILE A 85 -22.18 2.09 -16.02
CA ILE A 85 -21.75 2.95 -17.13
C ILE A 85 -21.67 2.16 -18.43
N ARG A 86 -21.15 0.93 -18.41
CA ARG A 86 -21.12 0.03 -19.58
C ARG A 86 -22.52 -0.26 -20.12
N THR A 87 -23.48 -0.49 -19.22
CA THR A 87 -24.88 -0.71 -19.58
C THR A 87 -25.48 0.52 -20.25
N GLU A 88 -25.22 1.72 -19.72
CA GLU A 88 -25.68 2.98 -20.33
C GLU A 88 -25.02 3.24 -21.69
N ILE A 89 -23.73 2.92 -21.87
CA ILE A 89 -23.05 3.00 -23.17
C ILE A 89 -23.71 2.05 -24.18
N ALA A 90 -24.02 0.81 -23.79
CA ALA A 90 -24.69 -0.15 -24.66
C ALA A 90 -26.08 0.33 -25.09
N LYS A 91 -26.85 0.92 -24.15
CA LYS A 91 -28.15 1.52 -24.43
C LYS A 91 -28.06 2.75 -25.35
N SER A 92 -27.07 3.61 -25.14
CA SER A 92 -26.77 4.73 -26.03
C SER A 92 -26.45 4.24 -27.45
N GLN A 93 -25.65 3.18 -27.58
CA GLN A 93 -25.32 2.59 -28.87
C GLN A 93 -26.56 2.04 -29.59
N GLN A 94 -27.42 1.30 -28.89
CA GLN A 94 -28.68 0.83 -29.46
C GLN A 94 -29.58 1.97 -29.94
N LYS A 95 -29.68 3.06 -29.15
CA LYS A 95 -30.45 4.24 -29.52
C LYS A 95 -29.87 4.94 -30.75
N HIS A 96 -28.55 5.06 -30.83
CA HIS A 96 -27.84 5.60 -31.99
C HIS A 96 -28.19 4.78 -33.24
N ASP A 97 -28.06 3.46 -33.18
CA ASP A 97 -28.28 2.57 -34.32
C ASP A 97 -29.74 2.61 -34.80
N ALA A 98 -30.70 2.68 -33.87
CA ALA A 98 -32.11 2.86 -34.18
C ALA A 98 -32.40 4.20 -34.89
N LEU A 99 -31.80 5.30 -34.42
CA LEU A 99 -31.94 6.61 -35.05
C LEU A 99 -31.34 6.64 -36.46
N VAL A 100 -30.17 6.03 -36.65
CA VAL A 100 -29.52 5.91 -37.98
C VAL A 100 -30.42 5.13 -38.95
N ALA A 101 -31.02 4.02 -38.51
CA ALA A 101 -31.96 3.26 -39.31
C ALA A 101 -33.22 4.07 -39.67
N GLU A 102 -33.76 4.84 -38.73
CA GLU A 102 -34.93 5.70 -38.99
C GLU A 102 -34.60 6.86 -39.95
N ILE A 103 -33.42 7.45 -39.83
CA ILE A 103 -32.91 8.46 -40.78
C ILE A 103 -32.84 7.88 -42.19
N ALA A 104 -32.31 6.66 -42.36
CA ALA A 104 -32.25 5.99 -43.65
C ALA A 104 -33.65 5.74 -44.24
N LYS A 105 -34.59 5.25 -43.41
CA LYS A 105 -35.98 5.04 -43.79
C LYS A 105 -36.68 6.33 -44.21
N ASN A 106 -36.51 7.41 -43.45
CA ASN A 106 -37.12 8.71 -43.75
C ASN A 106 -36.58 9.31 -45.05
N LYS A 107 -35.26 9.18 -45.31
CA LYS A 107 -34.66 9.60 -46.59
C LYS A 107 -35.29 8.87 -47.78
N LEU A 108 -35.41 7.55 -47.71
CA LEU A 108 -36.05 6.74 -48.76
C LEU A 108 -37.53 7.13 -48.97
N ALA A 109 -38.27 7.38 -47.88
CA ALA A 109 -39.66 7.81 -47.97
C ALA A 109 -39.80 9.19 -48.64
N ILE A 110 -38.91 10.14 -48.32
CA ILE A 110 -38.86 11.45 -48.98
C ILE A 110 -38.59 11.28 -50.48
N GLU A 111 -37.63 10.45 -50.88
CA GLU A 111 -37.33 10.20 -52.30
C GLU A 111 -38.52 9.58 -53.03
N LYS A 112 -39.19 8.58 -52.43
CA LYS A 112 -40.38 7.95 -53.01
C LYS A 112 -41.51 8.97 -53.18
N ASN A 113 -41.78 9.78 -52.16
CA ASN A 113 -42.82 10.81 -52.23
C ASN A 113 -42.49 11.89 -53.24
N ARG A 114 -41.21 12.28 -53.40
CA ARG A 114 -40.77 13.21 -54.46
C ARG A 114 -41.01 12.65 -55.85
N LYS A 115 -40.74 11.36 -56.08
CA LYS A 115 -41.01 10.69 -57.38
C LYS A 115 -42.51 10.67 -57.69
N VAL A 116 -43.34 10.29 -56.71
CA VAL A 116 -44.81 10.29 -56.87
C VAL A 116 -45.34 11.70 -57.12
N MET A 117 -44.86 12.67 -56.35
CA MET A 117 -45.19 14.09 -56.53
C MET A 117 -44.83 14.59 -57.93
N GLY A 118 -43.65 14.23 -58.44
CA GLY A 118 -43.23 14.59 -59.80
C GLY A 118 -44.13 14.01 -60.89
N LYS A 119 -44.61 12.77 -60.71
CA LYS A 119 -45.59 12.17 -61.62
C LYS A 119 -46.93 12.92 -61.58
N ILE A 120 -47.47 13.17 -60.39
CA ILE A 120 -48.71 13.94 -60.23
C ILE A 120 -48.58 15.34 -60.85
N LEU A 121 -47.42 16.00 -60.69
CA LEU A 121 -47.17 17.32 -61.26
C LEU A 121 -47.16 17.27 -62.80
N SER A 122 -46.56 16.23 -63.37
CA SER A 122 -46.56 15.99 -64.82
C SER A 122 -47.96 15.76 -65.35
N ASP A 123 -48.76 14.94 -64.67
CA ASP A 123 -50.14 14.63 -65.06
C ASP A 123 -51.02 15.90 -65.00
N ILE A 124 -50.89 16.70 -63.92
CA ILE A 124 -51.57 18.00 -63.81
C ILE A 124 -51.12 18.95 -64.93
N TYR A 125 -49.82 19.04 -65.24
CA TYR A 125 -49.30 19.96 -66.26
C TYR A 125 -49.82 19.64 -67.67
N LEU A 126 -49.89 18.35 -68.01
CA LEU A 126 -50.45 17.90 -69.29
C LEU A 126 -51.95 18.23 -69.39
N ASP A 127 -52.69 18.10 -68.28
CA ASP A 127 -54.11 18.42 -68.25
C ASP A 127 -54.39 19.93 -68.26
N ASP A 128 -53.61 20.76 -67.54
CA ASP A 128 -53.86 22.20 -67.37
C ASP A 128 -53.70 23.02 -68.68
N GLN A 129 -53.14 22.42 -69.74
CA GLN A 129 -53.10 23.02 -71.07
C GLN A 129 -54.47 23.09 -71.77
N ILE A 130 -55.48 22.38 -71.27
CA ILE A 130 -56.84 22.39 -71.82
C ILE A 130 -57.72 23.31 -70.95
N SER A 131 -58.24 24.38 -71.55
CA SER A 131 -59.12 25.32 -70.83
C SER A 131 -60.45 24.66 -70.42
N PRO A 132 -61.17 25.16 -69.39
CA PRO A 132 -62.46 24.60 -69.00
C PRO A 132 -63.50 24.56 -70.13
N LEU A 133 -63.43 25.52 -71.06
CA LEU A 133 -64.27 25.58 -72.27
C LEU A 133 -63.86 24.51 -73.29
N GLU A 134 -62.56 24.32 -73.53
CA GLU A 134 -62.06 23.25 -74.42
C GLU A 134 -62.26 21.86 -73.81
N MET A 135 -62.21 21.74 -72.49
CA MET A 135 -62.47 20.49 -71.76
C MET A 135 -63.96 20.12 -71.85
N LEU A 136 -64.86 21.11 -71.76
CA LEU A 136 -66.29 20.90 -72.00
C LEU A 136 -66.55 20.51 -73.47
N ALA A 137 -65.88 21.18 -74.41
CA ALA A 137 -66.02 20.92 -75.84
C ALA A 137 -65.42 19.58 -76.30
N SER A 138 -64.35 19.11 -75.65
CA SER A 138 -63.69 17.83 -75.96
C SER A 138 -64.24 16.64 -75.17
N SER A 139 -65.18 16.87 -74.23
CA SER A 139 -65.80 15.81 -73.45
C SER A 139 -66.98 15.18 -74.19
N LYS A 140 -67.09 13.85 -74.13
CA LYS A 140 -68.12 13.08 -74.85
C LYS A 140 -69.51 13.20 -74.22
N SER A 141 -69.58 13.62 -72.95
CA SER A 141 -70.81 13.84 -72.19
C SER A 141 -70.57 14.78 -71.01
N ILE A 142 -71.65 15.27 -70.38
CA ILE A 142 -71.57 16.05 -69.12
C ILE A 142 -70.93 15.20 -68.00
N GLY A 143 -71.17 13.88 -67.97
CA GLY A 143 -70.52 12.96 -67.03
C GLY A 143 -69.01 12.89 -67.25
N ASP A 144 -68.57 12.78 -68.51
CA ASP A 144 -67.14 12.77 -68.88
C ASP A 144 -66.42 14.08 -68.48
N TYR A 145 -67.11 15.22 -68.56
CA TYR A 145 -66.59 16.50 -68.06
C TYR A 145 -66.48 16.53 -66.52
N VAL A 146 -67.52 16.05 -65.81
CA VAL A 146 -67.53 15.98 -64.34
C VAL A 146 -66.43 15.05 -63.83
N ASP A 147 -66.25 13.90 -64.47
CA ASP A 147 -65.21 12.92 -64.12
C ASP A 147 -63.80 13.53 -64.26
N LYS A 148 -63.51 14.24 -65.36
CA LYS A 148 -62.22 14.93 -65.56
C LYS A 148 -61.98 16.04 -64.54
N GLN A 149 -63.02 16.78 -64.17
CA GLN A 149 -62.91 17.83 -63.17
C GLN A 149 -62.67 17.26 -61.76
N GLU A 150 -63.34 16.15 -61.42
CA GLU A 150 -63.10 15.42 -60.18
C GLU A 150 -61.68 14.83 -60.15
N GLN A 151 -61.21 14.30 -61.28
CA GLN A 151 -59.85 13.78 -61.42
C GLN A 151 -58.81 14.88 -61.16
N ARG A 152 -58.97 16.09 -61.74
CA ARG A 152 -58.12 17.25 -61.44
C ARG A 152 -58.13 17.64 -59.97
N SER A 153 -59.31 17.65 -59.33
CA SER A 153 -59.47 17.93 -57.90
C SER A 153 -58.72 16.91 -57.04
N SER A 154 -58.88 15.62 -57.35
CA SER A 154 -58.21 14.52 -56.65
C SER A 154 -56.70 14.56 -56.78
N LEU A 155 -56.16 14.90 -57.97
CA LEU A 155 -54.73 15.06 -58.22
C LEU A 155 -54.14 16.23 -57.43
N ARG A 156 -54.83 17.38 -57.40
CA ARG A 156 -54.43 18.54 -56.58
C ARG A 156 -54.45 18.21 -55.08
N SER A 157 -55.44 17.45 -54.62
CA SER A 157 -55.51 16.97 -53.24
C SER A 157 -54.34 16.04 -52.91
N SER A 158 -54.10 15.03 -53.75
CA SER A 158 -52.99 14.08 -53.59
C SER A 158 -51.62 14.78 -53.61
N LEU A 159 -51.45 15.79 -54.46
CA LEU A 159 -50.26 16.63 -54.50
C LEU A 159 -50.05 17.34 -53.15
N ASN A 160 -51.08 18.00 -52.62
CA ASN A 160 -51.02 18.69 -51.33
C ASN A 160 -50.71 17.74 -50.18
N ASP A 161 -51.29 16.54 -50.18
CA ASP A 161 -51.01 15.52 -49.17
C ASP A 161 -49.56 15.02 -49.25
N LYS A 162 -49.02 14.81 -50.46
CA LYS A 162 -47.60 14.44 -50.63
C LYS A 162 -46.65 15.56 -50.20
N ILE A 163 -46.99 16.83 -50.42
CA ILE A 163 -46.22 17.97 -49.90
C ILE A 163 -46.23 17.98 -48.36
N LYS A 164 -47.39 17.75 -47.73
CA LYS A 164 -47.49 17.67 -46.26
C LYS A 164 -46.66 16.52 -45.70
N GLU A 165 -46.76 15.32 -46.30
CA GLU A 165 -45.95 14.15 -45.91
C GLU A 165 -44.45 14.43 -46.01
N ILE A 166 -43.98 15.05 -47.10
CA ILE A 166 -42.56 15.40 -47.28
C ILE A 166 -42.11 16.39 -46.20
N LYS A 167 -42.90 17.44 -45.93
CA LYS A 167 -42.57 18.41 -44.88
C LYS A 167 -42.47 17.76 -43.50
N ALA A 168 -43.40 16.86 -43.16
CA ALA A 168 -43.37 16.12 -41.90
C ALA A 168 -42.13 15.21 -41.80
N LEU A 169 -41.80 14.47 -42.87
CA LEU A 169 -40.60 13.63 -42.91
C LEU A 169 -39.30 14.44 -42.82
N GLN A 170 -39.25 15.63 -43.43
CA GLN A 170 -38.10 16.54 -43.31
C GLN A 170 -37.93 17.06 -41.89
N ALA A 171 -39.02 17.45 -41.21
CA ALA A 171 -38.97 17.86 -39.82
C ALA A 171 -38.46 16.72 -38.91
N LYS A 172 -38.97 15.51 -39.10
CA LYS A 172 -38.53 14.32 -38.35
C LYS A 172 -37.08 13.94 -38.64
N LEU A 173 -36.61 14.16 -39.86
CA LEU A 173 -35.21 13.93 -40.22
C LEU A 173 -34.25 14.86 -39.46
N GLU A 174 -34.60 16.15 -39.34
CA GLU A 174 -33.78 17.12 -38.58
C GLU A 174 -33.81 16.83 -37.07
N GLU A 175 -34.96 16.42 -36.53
CA GLU A 175 -35.08 15.98 -35.14
C GLU A 175 -34.20 14.74 -34.85
N ASN A 176 -34.22 13.76 -35.75
CA ASN A 176 -33.41 12.55 -35.60
C ASN A 176 -31.91 12.84 -35.70
N LYS A 177 -31.48 13.72 -36.61
CA LYS A 177 -30.07 14.16 -36.70
C LYS A 177 -29.59 14.80 -35.40
N LYS A 178 -30.39 15.73 -34.84
CA LYS A 178 -30.08 16.37 -33.56
C LYS A 178 -30.03 15.35 -32.41
N SER A 179 -30.91 14.35 -32.43
CA SER A 179 -30.91 13.27 -31.46
C SER A 179 -29.65 12.40 -31.54
N VAL A 180 -29.15 12.12 -32.75
CA VAL A 180 -27.87 11.41 -32.96
C VAL A 180 -26.70 12.20 -32.37
N GLU A 181 -26.61 13.50 -32.64
CA GLU A 181 -25.56 14.35 -32.08
C GLU A 181 -25.55 14.35 -30.54
N ASN A 182 -26.73 14.42 -29.92
CA ASN A 182 -26.86 14.33 -28.47
C ASN A 182 -26.40 12.97 -27.94
N VAL A 183 -26.81 11.87 -28.58
CA VAL A 183 -26.40 10.51 -28.18
C VAL A 183 -24.88 10.33 -28.27
N LEU A 184 -24.24 10.83 -29.33
CA LEU A 184 -22.78 10.78 -29.47
C LEU A 184 -22.07 11.59 -28.39
N LYS A 185 -22.61 12.76 -28.03
CA LYS A 185 -22.08 13.59 -26.94
C LYS A 185 -22.19 12.87 -25.59
N ASP A 186 -23.33 12.26 -25.31
CA ASP A 186 -23.56 11.49 -24.09
C ASP A 186 -22.64 10.27 -24.03
N GLN A 187 -22.47 9.55 -25.14
CA GLN A 187 -21.57 8.40 -25.24
C GLN A 187 -20.11 8.79 -24.97
N LYS A 188 -19.65 9.93 -25.48
CA LYS A 188 -18.30 10.46 -25.19
C LYS A 188 -18.13 10.79 -23.71
N ALA A 189 -19.14 11.39 -23.09
CA ALA A 189 -19.13 11.67 -21.65
C ALA A 189 -19.08 10.37 -20.82
N GLN A 190 -19.89 9.38 -21.19
CA GLN A 190 -19.91 8.06 -20.54
C GLN A 190 -18.56 7.34 -20.68
N GLN A 191 -17.91 7.37 -21.85
CA GLN A 191 -16.56 6.80 -22.04
C GLN A 191 -15.50 7.48 -21.17
N THR A 192 -15.58 8.81 -21.02
CA THR A 192 -14.66 9.57 -20.17
C THR A 192 -14.85 9.19 -18.70
N GLN A 193 -16.10 9.04 -18.27
CA GLN A 193 -16.44 8.62 -16.91
C GLN A 193 -15.98 7.18 -16.64
N LEU A 194 -16.14 6.27 -17.62
CA LEU A 194 -15.63 4.90 -17.53
C LEU A 194 -14.11 4.88 -17.33
N ALA A 195 -13.36 5.60 -18.17
CA ALA A 195 -11.90 5.67 -18.07
C ALA A 195 -11.46 6.23 -16.71
N SER A 196 -12.15 7.26 -16.20
CA SER A 196 -11.89 7.82 -14.87
C SER A 196 -12.11 6.79 -13.76
N LYS A 197 -13.18 5.99 -13.83
CA LYS A 197 -13.48 4.96 -12.82
C LYS A 197 -12.51 3.79 -12.85
N GLN A 198 -12.06 3.40 -14.04
CA GLN A 198 -11.01 2.38 -14.19
C GLN A 198 -9.66 2.88 -13.64
N ALA A 199 -9.33 4.17 -13.83
CA ALA A 199 -8.12 4.76 -13.26
C ALA A 199 -8.18 4.83 -11.72
N GLU A 200 -9.33 5.20 -11.16
CA GLU A 200 -9.58 5.21 -9.71
C GLU A 200 -9.40 3.81 -9.11
N GLN A 201 -9.98 2.79 -9.75
CA GLN A 201 -9.80 1.38 -9.37
C GLN A 201 -8.32 0.96 -9.37
N ALA A 202 -7.59 1.24 -10.46
CA ALA A 202 -6.20 0.86 -10.59
C ALA A 202 -5.31 1.54 -9.54
N LYS A 203 -5.55 2.83 -9.27
CA LYS A 203 -4.83 3.59 -8.25
C LYS A 203 -5.01 2.97 -6.86
N LEU A 204 -6.24 2.66 -6.48
CA LEU A 204 -6.56 2.11 -5.17
C LEU A 204 -5.86 0.76 -4.90
N VAL A 205 -5.81 -0.11 -5.92
CA VAL A 205 -5.13 -1.42 -5.83
C VAL A 205 -3.61 -1.25 -5.76
N ASN A 206 -3.04 -0.40 -6.62
CA ASN A 206 -1.60 -0.25 -6.73
C ASN A 206 -0.99 0.42 -5.50
N ASP A 207 -1.59 1.52 -5.02
CA ASP A 207 -1.05 2.27 -3.88
C ASP A 207 -1.00 1.37 -2.62
N THR A 208 -2.09 0.66 -2.32
CA THR A 208 -2.19 -0.22 -1.14
C THR A 208 -1.19 -1.38 -1.20
N LYS A 209 -1.05 -2.03 -2.36
CA LYS A 209 -0.16 -3.19 -2.52
C LYS A 209 1.32 -2.79 -2.53
N ASN A 210 1.64 -1.65 -3.14
CA ASN A 210 3.01 -1.14 -3.16
C ASN A 210 3.47 -0.73 -1.77
N ASP A 211 2.63 -0.03 -1.01
CA ASP A 211 2.95 0.39 0.35
C ASP A 211 3.11 -0.83 1.28
N GLN A 212 2.21 -1.81 1.20
CA GLN A 212 2.33 -3.06 1.97
C GLN A 212 3.67 -3.76 1.72
N ASN A 213 4.06 -3.90 0.45
CA ASN A 213 5.32 -4.52 0.07
C ASN A 213 6.53 -3.72 0.55
N ALA A 214 6.47 -2.38 0.48
CA ALA A 214 7.55 -1.51 0.95
C ALA A 214 7.76 -1.64 2.47
N TYR A 215 6.69 -1.67 3.26
CA TYR A 215 6.78 -1.86 4.71
C TYR A 215 7.28 -3.27 5.08
N ALA A 216 6.83 -4.32 4.38
CA ALA A 216 7.33 -5.67 4.58
C ALA A 216 8.84 -5.81 4.23
N ALA A 217 9.28 -5.16 3.15
CA ALA A 217 10.69 -5.11 2.77
C ALA A 217 11.54 -4.35 3.81
N LEU A 218 11.03 -3.24 4.34
CA LEU A 218 11.69 -2.47 5.40
C LEU A 218 11.83 -3.30 6.68
N ALA A 219 10.79 -4.03 7.10
CA ALA A 219 10.85 -4.92 8.25
C ALA A 219 11.95 -5.99 8.07
N THR A 220 12.01 -6.61 6.89
CA THR A 220 13.04 -7.60 6.54
C THR A 220 14.46 -6.99 6.58
N GLN A 221 14.64 -5.79 6.02
CA GLN A 221 15.92 -5.09 6.01
C GLN A 221 16.41 -4.81 7.44
N ARG A 222 15.52 -4.33 8.32
CA ARG A 222 15.86 -4.03 9.72
C ARG A 222 16.22 -5.29 10.51
N ASN A 223 15.48 -6.38 10.32
CA ASN A 223 15.81 -7.68 10.92
C ASN A 223 17.17 -8.20 10.45
N ASN A 224 17.49 -8.07 9.16
CA ASN A 224 18.80 -8.48 8.62
C ASN A 224 19.95 -7.63 9.18
N GLN A 225 19.74 -6.33 9.37
CA GLN A 225 20.73 -5.45 10.01
C GLN A 225 20.99 -5.87 11.47
N ALA A 226 19.94 -6.16 12.24
CA ALA A 226 20.07 -6.68 13.60
C ALA A 226 20.81 -8.03 13.61
N ALA A 227 20.46 -8.97 12.74
CA ALA A 227 21.12 -10.27 12.64
C ALA A 227 22.61 -10.14 12.30
N LYS A 228 22.97 -9.24 11.38
CA LYS A 228 24.36 -8.98 11.01
C LYS A 228 25.20 -8.46 12.18
N LEU A 229 24.66 -7.53 12.98
CA LEU A 229 25.36 -7.03 14.17
C LEU A 229 25.63 -8.14 15.19
N ARG A 230 24.65 -9.04 15.39
CA ARG A 230 24.80 -10.22 16.26
C ARG A 230 25.87 -11.18 15.75
N GLU A 231 25.87 -11.45 14.43
CA GLU A 231 26.85 -12.33 13.80
C GLU A 231 28.28 -11.76 13.88
N GLU A 232 28.45 -10.45 13.62
CA GLU A 232 29.73 -9.77 13.72
C GLU A 232 30.29 -9.82 15.15
N GLN A 233 29.45 -9.62 16.17
CA GLN A 233 29.87 -9.76 17.57
C GLN A 233 30.25 -11.20 17.90
N ALA A 234 29.43 -12.19 17.51
CA ALA A 234 29.74 -13.60 17.74
C ALA A 234 31.04 -14.01 17.01
N ALA A 235 31.29 -13.49 15.81
CA ALA A 235 32.53 -13.72 15.07
C ALA A 235 33.74 -13.07 15.74
N ALA A 236 33.60 -11.85 16.28
CA ALA A 236 34.65 -11.18 17.04
C ALA A 236 35.02 -11.99 18.31
N ASN A 237 34.01 -12.47 19.04
CA ASN A 237 34.19 -13.36 20.19
C ASN A 237 34.96 -14.64 19.81
N ARG A 238 34.54 -15.33 18.73
CA ARG A 238 35.22 -16.55 18.24
C ARG A 238 36.69 -16.28 17.85
N ARG A 239 36.97 -15.18 17.16
CA ARG A 239 38.35 -14.79 16.78
C ARG A 239 39.22 -14.53 18.01
N ALA A 240 38.68 -13.85 19.02
CA ALA A 240 39.39 -13.51 20.25
C ALA A 240 39.74 -14.74 21.12
N LEU A 241 39.04 -15.85 20.92
CA LEU A 241 39.32 -17.12 21.59
C LEU A 241 40.47 -17.92 20.98
N GLY A 242 41.03 -17.50 19.82
CA GLY A 242 42.31 -18.01 19.34
C GLY A 242 42.33 -19.49 18.92
N GLY A 243 41.23 -20.02 18.38
CA GLY A 243 41.16 -21.41 17.88
C GLY A 243 40.88 -22.48 18.94
N VAL A 244 40.57 -22.07 20.17
CA VAL A 244 40.07 -22.95 21.23
C VAL A 244 38.78 -23.66 20.80
N SER A 245 38.67 -24.96 21.05
CA SER A 245 37.43 -25.71 20.85
C SER A 245 36.41 -25.27 21.91
N ILE A 246 35.40 -24.52 21.48
CA ILE A 246 34.32 -24.05 22.34
C ILE A 246 33.24 -25.15 22.38
N PRO A 247 32.85 -25.65 23.57
CA PRO A 247 31.78 -26.62 23.66
C PRO A 247 30.43 -26.02 23.26
N GLY A 248 29.50 -26.90 22.88
CA GLY A 248 28.10 -26.51 22.71
C GLY A 248 27.55 -25.86 23.98
N GLY A 249 26.68 -24.87 23.81
CA GLY A 249 26.04 -24.19 24.93
C GLY A 249 25.12 -25.12 25.72
N ILE A 250 25.10 -24.97 27.05
CA ILE A 250 24.25 -25.74 27.96
C ILE A 250 23.13 -24.83 28.45
N PRO A 251 21.84 -25.15 28.19
CA PRO A 251 20.72 -24.45 28.80
C PRO A 251 20.76 -24.59 30.33
N GLY A 252 20.56 -23.50 31.08
CA GLY A 252 20.49 -23.57 32.55
C GLY A 252 21.80 -23.92 33.28
N GLY A 253 22.95 -23.92 32.59
CA GLY A 253 24.22 -24.37 33.16
C GLY A 253 24.88 -23.41 34.17
N GLY A 254 25.94 -23.87 34.85
CA GLY A 254 26.78 -23.01 35.71
C GLY A 254 26.20 -22.63 37.08
N GLY A 255 24.98 -23.11 37.39
CA GLY A 255 24.26 -22.79 38.62
C GLY A 255 23.48 -21.47 38.56
N TYR A 256 23.47 -20.81 37.40
CA TYR A 256 22.76 -19.54 37.19
C TYR A 256 21.26 -19.71 37.55
N PRO A 257 20.62 -18.77 38.26
CA PRO A 257 19.28 -18.98 38.81
C PRO A 257 18.28 -19.36 37.72
N GLY A 258 17.51 -20.42 37.95
CA GLY A 258 16.58 -20.96 36.94
C GLY A 258 15.54 -19.95 36.45
N VAL A 259 15.17 -18.98 37.30
CA VAL A 259 14.28 -17.85 36.92
C VAL A 259 14.86 -16.97 35.82
N TRP A 260 16.18 -16.90 35.70
CA TRP A 260 16.88 -16.13 34.67
C TRP A 260 17.36 -17.04 33.54
N ALA A 261 17.91 -18.20 33.89
CA ALA A 261 18.48 -19.12 32.91
C ALA A 261 17.45 -19.74 31.96
N ASN A 262 16.19 -19.88 32.38
CA ASN A 262 15.10 -20.44 31.58
C ASN A 262 14.20 -19.37 30.95
N ALA A 263 14.46 -18.08 31.20
CA ALA A 263 13.71 -17.00 30.60
C ALA A 263 14.10 -16.81 29.11
N PRO A 264 13.27 -16.14 28.29
CA PRO A 264 13.74 -15.59 27.02
C PRO A 264 15.00 -14.73 27.24
N LEU A 265 15.87 -14.67 26.22
CA LEU A 265 17.03 -13.77 26.25
C LEU A 265 16.55 -12.33 26.52
N ASP A 266 17.25 -11.61 27.39
CA ASP A 266 16.95 -10.21 27.78
C ASP A 266 15.59 -9.98 28.44
N ALA A 267 14.90 -11.02 28.91
CA ALA A 267 13.57 -10.89 29.49
C ALA A 267 13.51 -10.09 30.80
N TYR A 268 14.59 -10.12 31.58
CA TYR A 268 14.68 -9.45 32.88
C TYR A 268 15.97 -8.67 33.02
N VAL A 269 15.91 -7.62 33.84
CA VAL A 269 17.08 -6.90 34.35
C VAL A 269 17.40 -7.45 35.75
N ASP A 270 18.63 -7.88 35.97
CA ASP A 270 19.10 -8.43 37.24
C ASP A 270 19.39 -7.32 38.28
N PRO A 271 19.71 -7.67 39.54
CA PRO A 271 19.99 -6.69 40.59
C PRO A 271 21.18 -5.75 40.34
N TRP A 272 22.03 -6.03 39.35
CA TRP A 272 23.18 -5.20 38.97
C TRP A 272 22.88 -4.30 37.77
N GLY A 273 21.65 -4.33 37.25
CA GLY A 273 21.22 -3.53 36.13
C GLY A 273 21.64 -4.11 34.78
N LEU A 274 21.79 -5.44 34.70
CA LEU A 274 22.24 -6.17 33.51
C LEU A 274 21.13 -7.10 32.99
N TYR A 275 21.00 -7.22 31.68
CA TYR A 275 20.02 -8.14 31.09
C TYR A 275 20.39 -9.61 31.34
N THR A 276 19.39 -10.39 31.73
CA THR A 276 19.55 -11.81 32.07
C THR A 276 19.92 -12.66 30.86
N ARG A 277 20.64 -13.76 31.12
CA ARG A 277 21.25 -14.67 30.12
C ARG A 277 22.38 -14.07 29.28
N GLU A 278 22.75 -12.82 29.52
CA GLU A 278 23.96 -12.21 28.97
C GLU A 278 25.24 -12.62 29.71
N CYS A 279 26.39 -12.49 29.04
CA CYS A 279 27.70 -12.76 29.63
C CYS A 279 27.93 -11.95 30.92
N VAL A 280 27.54 -10.68 30.90
CA VAL A 280 27.70 -9.73 31.99
C VAL A 280 26.82 -10.10 33.19
N SER A 281 25.56 -10.47 32.98
CA SER A 281 24.66 -10.87 34.07
C SER A 281 25.12 -12.17 34.74
N TYR A 282 25.52 -13.17 33.95
CA TYR A 282 26.04 -14.42 34.51
C TYR A 282 27.29 -14.18 35.35
N VAL A 283 28.26 -13.40 34.87
CA VAL A 283 29.50 -13.15 35.62
C VAL A 283 29.22 -12.33 36.88
N ALA A 284 28.33 -11.33 36.81
CA ALA A 284 27.93 -10.54 37.98
C ALA A 284 27.30 -11.45 39.04
N TRP A 285 26.35 -12.30 38.64
CA TRP A 285 25.75 -13.29 39.52
C TRP A 285 26.78 -14.27 40.10
N LYS A 286 27.67 -14.81 39.25
CA LYS A 286 28.65 -15.82 39.68
C LYS A 286 29.58 -15.26 40.74
N ILE A 287 30.04 -14.02 40.56
CA ILE A 287 30.85 -13.31 41.55
C ILE A 287 30.07 -13.07 42.85
N HIS A 288 28.84 -12.60 42.75
CA HIS A 288 28.01 -12.37 43.92
C HIS A 288 27.70 -13.66 44.68
N SER A 289 27.52 -14.78 43.96
CA SER A 289 27.26 -16.10 44.57
C SER A 289 28.39 -16.60 45.46
N THR A 290 29.61 -16.06 45.33
CA THR A 290 30.73 -16.34 46.23
C THR A 290 30.81 -15.37 47.42
N GLY A 291 29.77 -14.56 47.65
CA GLY A 291 29.71 -13.59 48.75
C GLY A 291 30.48 -12.29 48.51
N ARG A 292 30.94 -12.03 47.28
CA ARG A 292 31.68 -10.80 46.95
C ARG A 292 30.75 -9.70 46.44
N PHE A 293 31.15 -8.45 46.67
CA PHE A 293 30.41 -7.29 46.21
C PHE A 293 30.50 -7.13 44.69
N VAL A 294 29.37 -6.84 44.06
CA VAL A 294 29.29 -6.44 42.65
C VAL A 294 28.46 -5.14 42.61
N PRO A 295 28.99 -4.05 42.03
CA PRO A 295 28.27 -2.79 41.95
C PRO A 295 27.15 -2.87 40.92
N HIS A 296 26.20 -1.94 41.04
CA HIS A 296 25.23 -1.71 39.99
C HIS A 296 25.90 -0.94 38.82
N PHE A 297 25.69 -1.41 37.59
CA PHE A 297 26.40 -0.90 36.41
C PHE A 297 25.75 0.34 35.79
N GLY A 298 24.47 0.61 36.09
CA GLY A 298 23.82 1.90 35.81
C GLY A 298 23.85 2.32 34.35
N GLY A 299 23.70 1.37 33.41
CA GLY A 299 23.76 1.59 31.98
C GLY A 299 25.15 1.51 31.34
N ALA A 300 26.23 1.38 32.14
CA ALA A 300 27.61 1.15 31.66
C ALA A 300 28.02 -0.33 31.85
N GLY A 301 27.17 -1.24 31.39
CA GLY A 301 27.22 -2.66 31.70
C GLY A 301 27.91 -3.55 30.67
N ASN A 302 28.28 -3.04 29.48
CA ASN A 302 28.92 -3.85 28.43
C ASN A 302 30.24 -4.43 28.95
N ALA A 303 30.59 -5.64 28.53
CA ALA A 303 31.79 -6.33 29.03
C ALA A 303 33.06 -5.49 28.88
N ASN A 304 33.26 -4.80 27.75
CA ASN A 304 34.39 -3.89 27.54
C ASN A 304 34.41 -2.65 28.45
N GLN A 305 33.28 -2.30 29.07
CA GLN A 305 33.17 -1.19 30.03
C GLN A 305 33.47 -1.62 31.46
N TRP A 306 33.37 -2.91 31.79
CA TRP A 306 33.51 -3.44 33.14
C TRP A 306 34.74 -2.94 33.90
N PRO A 307 35.96 -2.92 33.31
CA PRO A 307 37.13 -2.40 34.02
C PRO A 307 36.96 -0.95 34.48
N SER A 308 36.38 -0.09 33.64
CA SER A 308 36.17 1.32 33.94
C SER A 308 34.96 1.57 34.85
N THR A 309 33.90 0.77 34.74
CA THR A 309 32.72 0.87 35.61
C THR A 309 33.05 0.40 37.02
N ALA A 310 33.73 -0.75 37.16
CA ALA A 310 34.12 -1.30 38.46
C ALA A 310 35.15 -0.41 39.20
N ALA A 311 36.05 0.25 38.46
CA ALA A 311 37.02 1.19 39.03
C ALA A 311 36.38 2.36 39.78
N ARG A 312 35.16 2.79 39.40
CA ARG A 312 34.40 3.83 40.11
C ARG A 312 34.04 3.45 41.55
N TYR A 313 34.06 2.15 41.83
CA TYR A 313 33.79 1.55 43.14
C TYR A 313 35.05 1.01 43.82
N GLY A 314 36.24 1.42 43.35
CA GLY A 314 37.53 1.01 43.93
C GLY A 314 37.99 -0.39 43.54
N ILE A 315 37.29 -1.08 42.63
CA ILE A 315 37.66 -2.42 42.17
C ILE A 315 38.73 -2.30 41.08
N GLN A 316 39.90 -2.86 41.33
CA GLN A 316 41.05 -2.77 40.42
C GLN A 316 40.92 -3.73 39.24
N SER A 317 41.60 -3.41 38.15
CA SER A 317 41.77 -4.30 37.01
C SER A 317 43.24 -4.39 36.58
N GLY A 318 43.61 -5.43 35.83
CA GLY A 318 44.96 -5.62 35.31
C GLY A 318 45.05 -6.77 34.31
N SER A 319 46.26 -7.29 34.09
CA SER A 319 46.56 -8.33 33.09
C SER A 319 46.88 -9.70 33.67
N THR A 320 46.94 -9.84 35.00
CA THR A 320 47.30 -11.10 35.66
C THR A 320 46.06 -11.95 35.94
N PRO A 321 45.96 -13.19 35.42
CA PRO A 321 44.83 -14.06 35.71
C PRO A 321 44.75 -14.40 37.19
N LYS A 322 43.55 -14.35 37.77
CA LYS A 322 43.25 -14.80 39.13
C LYS A 322 41.94 -15.59 39.14
N ALA A 323 41.91 -16.68 39.88
CA ALA A 323 40.67 -17.42 40.12
C ALA A 323 39.65 -16.48 40.77
N GLY A 324 38.41 -16.53 40.30
CA GLY A 324 37.34 -15.63 40.69
C GLY A 324 37.36 -14.25 40.03
N ALA A 325 38.38 -13.88 39.24
CA ALA A 325 38.33 -12.61 38.51
C ALA A 325 37.30 -12.64 37.38
N ALA A 326 36.82 -11.47 36.97
CA ALA A 326 36.12 -11.33 35.69
C ALA A 326 37.16 -11.11 34.58
N ALA A 327 37.25 -12.04 33.64
CA ALA A 327 38.12 -11.94 32.48
C ALA A 327 37.37 -11.29 31.31
N VAL A 328 37.86 -10.16 30.82
CA VAL A 328 37.22 -9.34 29.80
C VAL A 328 38.00 -9.44 28.48
N MET A 329 37.30 -9.82 27.41
CA MET A 329 37.71 -9.63 26.02
C MET A 329 37.20 -8.27 25.55
N ASN A 330 38.11 -7.35 25.25
CA ASN A 330 37.76 -6.04 24.68
C ASN A 330 37.66 -6.13 23.14
N VAL A 331 36.70 -6.92 22.65
CA VAL A 331 36.56 -7.25 21.22
C VAL A 331 35.14 -7.03 20.72
N GLY A 332 35.03 -6.74 19.42
CA GLY A 332 33.74 -6.38 18.84
C GLY A 332 33.18 -5.11 19.51
N TYR A 333 31.87 -4.98 19.46
CA TYR A 333 31.13 -3.82 19.96
C TYR A 333 30.93 -3.86 21.49
N TYR A 334 30.64 -5.04 22.05
CA TYR A 334 30.28 -5.18 23.47
C TYR A 334 31.41 -5.68 24.36
N GLY A 335 32.45 -6.26 23.76
CA GLY A 335 33.34 -7.16 24.47
C GLY A 335 32.65 -8.47 24.85
N HIS A 336 33.34 -9.28 25.65
CA HIS A 336 32.77 -10.47 26.28
C HIS A 336 33.42 -10.68 27.63
N VAL A 337 32.64 -10.98 28.66
CA VAL A 337 33.16 -11.22 30.01
C VAL A 337 32.92 -12.66 30.42
N MET A 338 33.93 -13.27 31.03
CA MET A 338 33.88 -14.62 31.57
C MET A 338 34.29 -14.61 33.04
N TYR A 339 33.80 -15.57 33.81
CA TYR A 339 34.28 -15.82 35.17
C TYR A 339 35.48 -16.77 35.13
N VAL A 340 36.59 -16.42 35.78
CA VAL A 340 37.76 -17.30 35.88
C VAL A 340 37.51 -18.37 36.94
N GLU A 341 37.27 -19.60 36.51
CA GLU A 341 37.07 -20.75 37.39
C GLU A 341 38.40 -21.23 37.99
N SER A 342 39.47 -21.29 37.19
CA SER A 342 40.81 -21.67 37.64
C SER A 342 41.90 -21.04 36.76
N VAL A 343 43.09 -20.87 37.34
CA VAL A 343 44.31 -20.49 36.61
C VAL A 343 45.23 -21.71 36.55
N ASN A 344 45.66 -22.08 35.35
CA ASN A 344 46.43 -23.29 35.11
C ASN A 344 47.93 -22.94 34.96
N GLY A 345 48.81 -23.87 35.30
CA GLY A 345 50.27 -23.64 35.28
C GLY A 345 50.90 -23.51 33.89
N ASP A 346 50.14 -23.80 32.83
CA ASP A 346 50.57 -23.80 31.43
C ASP A 346 50.25 -22.50 30.68
N GLY A 347 49.84 -21.45 31.40
CA GLY A 347 49.44 -20.17 30.81
C GLY A 347 48.00 -20.12 30.30
N THR A 348 47.20 -21.15 30.61
CA THR A 348 45.76 -21.18 30.34
C THR A 348 44.92 -20.86 31.57
N ILE A 349 43.65 -20.55 31.35
CA ILE A 349 42.62 -20.39 32.37
C ILE A 349 41.40 -21.24 32.01
N THR A 350 40.75 -21.82 33.02
CA THR A 350 39.40 -22.36 32.86
C THR A 350 38.41 -21.25 33.17
N VAL A 351 37.48 -21.01 32.26
CA VAL A 351 36.47 -19.96 32.39
C VAL A 351 35.07 -20.53 32.26
N SER A 352 34.10 -19.83 32.83
CA SER A 352 32.69 -20.05 32.57
C SER A 352 31.99 -18.76 32.15
N ASP A 353 31.07 -18.85 31.19
CA ASP A 353 30.36 -17.70 30.64
C ASP A 353 28.94 -18.04 30.16
N TYR A 354 28.25 -17.01 29.69
CA TYR A 354 26.97 -17.09 28.99
C TYR A 354 27.04 -16.30 27.69
N ASN A 355 26.18 -16.63 26.74
CA ASN A 355 25.93 -15.86 25.51
C ASN A 355 27.14 -15.58 24.60
N LEU A 356 28.20 -16.40 24.69
CA LEU A 356 29.40 -16.23 23.87
C LEU A 356 29.09 -16.21 22.36
N ALA A 357 28.10 -16.99 21.93
CA ALA A 357 27.68 -17.15 20.54
C ALA A 357 26.35 -16.44 20.20
N TRP A 358 25.90 -15.49 21.03
CA TRP A 358 24.60 -14.83 20.85
C TRP A 358 23.39 -15.78 20.96
N ASP A 359 23.50 -16.84 21.76
CA ASP A 359 22.48 -17.87 21.98
C ASP A 359 21.92 -17.93 23.41
N GLY A 360 22.44 -17.10 24.32
CA GLY A 360 22.05 -17.04 25.73
C GLY A 360 22.35 -18.31 26.52
N LEU A 361 23.35 -19.10 26.11
CA LEU A 361 23.66 -20.41 26.71
C LEU A 361 24.96 -20.38 27.52
N TYR A 362 24.98 -21.19 28.58
CA TYR A 362 26.15 -21.40 29.43
C TYR A 362 27.25 -22.15 28.71
N ARG A 363 28.51 -21.79 28.95
CA ARG A 363 29.67 -22.59 28.57
C ARG A 363 30.72 -22.59 29.67
N LYS A 364 31.48 -23.69 29.74
CA LYS A 364 32.71 -23.80 30.54
C LYS A 364 33.80 -24.43 29.71
N TYR A 365 34.95 -23.78 29.61
CA TYR A 365 36.02 -24.19 28.71
C TYR A 365 37.38 -23.61 29.14
N THR A 366 38.46 -24.15 28.59
CA THR A 366 39.83 -23.69 28.84
C THR A 366 40.33 -22.86 27.67
N ARG A 367 41.02 -21.76 27.95
CA ARG A 367 41.58 -20.85 26.94
C ARG A 367 42.87 -20.20 27.42
N LEU A 368 43.61 -19.56 26.51
CA LEU A 368 44.79 -18.77 26.86
C LEU A 368 44.43 -17.61 27.80
N ALA A 369 45.30 -17.36 28.79
CA ALA A 369 45.15 -16.26 29.73
C ALA A 369 45.54 -14.89 29.16
N SER A 370 46.26 -14.87 28.03
CA SER A 370 46.75 -13.67 27.38
C SER A 370 45.66 -12.90 26.63
N GLY A 371 45.86 -11.60 26.43
CA GLY A 371 44.95 -10.75 25.63
C GLY A 371 43.65 -10.38 26.34
N LEU A 372 43.66 -10.41 27.68
CA LEU A 372 42.50 -10.14 28.53
C LEU A 372 42.78 -9.06 29.56
N THR A 373 41.71 -8.36 29.94
CA THR A 373 41.69 -7.52 31.13
C THR A 373 40.96 -8.25 32.25
N TYR A 374 41.58 -8.40 33.40
CA TYR A 374 40.99 -9.05 34.58
C TYR A 374 40.52 -7.99 35.57
N VAL A 375 39.27 -8.09 36.01
CA VAL A 375 38.70 -7.23 37.07
C VAL A 375 38.63 -8.03 38.38
N TYR A 376 39.19 -7.47 39.46
CA TYR A 376 39.46 -8.16 40.72
C TYR A 376 38.44 -7.80 41.81
N PHE A 377 37.22 -8.33 41.68
CA PHE A 377 36.12 -8.16 42.65
C PHE A 377 36.38 -8.85 44.00
#